data_AF-J6EJU4-F1
#
_entry.id   AF-J6EJU4-F1
#
_cell.length_a   1.000
_cell.length_b   1.000
_cell.length_c   1.000
_cell.angle_alpha   90.00
_cell.angle_beta   90.00
_cell.angle_gamma   90.00
#
_symmetry.space_group_name_H-M   'P 1'
#
loop_
_entity.id
_entity.type
_entity.pdbx_description
1 polymer ?
#
loop_
_entity_poly.entity_id
_entity_poly.type
_entity_poly.pdbx_seq_one_letter_code
_entity_poly.pdbx_strand_id
1 'polypeptide(L)'
;MTNTNPSESTDFKLDARNEPSAHLIEENVALPEDMFKSYWSYLLYEVVRYKPIMVFVLIKVSLILFGVIFHDNEDCVGFSMLFLFFTLLISIYPVTLFWLRVNDRDFEIELLVEVIARKPAVKGKEWRTITYKMNRYLFNEGKWNTPYYFYCEESCHRYFLRLIEGRTFQKQPATGTPNEGPESFTFQSGPDLQKLLSKAAEIEQQSQHNYWRVQYPEIDAHS
;
A
#
# COMPACT_ATOMS: atom_id res chain seq x y z
N MET A 1 -19.22 74.39 17.70
CA MET A 1 -19.73 74.09 19.06
C MET A 1 -19.69 72.57 19.23
N THR A 2 -19.05 72.12 20.32
CA THR A 2 -19.01 70.77 20.96
C THR A 2 -18.44 69.60 20.13
N ASN A 3 -17.17 69.15 20.29
CA ASN A 3 -16.57 68.23 21.31
C ASN A 3 -17.33 66.88 21.43
N THR A 4 -16.76 65.66 21.33
CA THR A 4 -15.54 65.04 21.91
C THR A 4 -15.20 63.67 21.24
N ASN A 5 -13.90 63.31 21.14
CA ASN A 5 -13.31 61.95 20.89
C ASN A 5 -13.44 61.02 22.15
N PRO A 6 -12.92 59.75 22.29
CA PRO A 6 -12.22 58.78 21.38
C PRO A 6 -12.60 57.26 21.55
N SER A 7 -11.96 56.37 20.74
CA SER A 7 -11.57 54.94 20.90
C SER A 7 -12.56 53.83 21.32
N GLU A 8 -12.63 52.73 20.54
CA GLU A 8 -12.52 51.35 21.06
C GLU A 8 -12.16 50.33 19.96
N SER A 9 -11.36 49.34 20.33
CA SER A 9 -10.71 48.29 19.52
C SER A 9 -11.41 46.94 19.62
N THR A 10 -11.51 46.20 18.51
CA THR A 10 -11.70 44.73 18.42
C THR A 10 -11.28 44.37 17.00
N ASP A 11 -10.09 43.83 16.70
CA ASP A 11 -9.48 42.56 17.11
C ASP A 11 -10.38 41.33 16.92
N PHE A 12 -9.77 40.29 16.35
CA PHE A 12 -10.30 38.95 16.04
C PHE A 12 -11.32 38.86 14.90
N LYS A 13 -10.91 38.26 13.77
CA LYS A 13 -10.73 36.81 13.65
C LYS A 13 -10.44 36.51 12.17
N LEU A 14 -9.17 36.27 11.85
CA LEU A 14 -8.82 35.48 10.68
C LEU A 14 -9.65 34.20 10.78
N ASP A 15 -10.56 34.01 9.82
CA ASP A 15 -11.26 32.75 9.64
C ASP A 15 -10.22 31.69 9.33
N ALA A 16 -9.72 31.09 10.42
CA ALA A 16 -9.20 29.76 10.46
C ALA A 16 -10.31 28.84 9.95
N ARG A 17 -10.40 28.74 8.63
CA ARG A 17 -10.95 27.59 7.92
C ARG A 17 -10.00 26.40 8.14
N ASN A 18 -9.73 26.09 9.40
CA ASN A 18 -9.19 24.82 9.85
C ASN A 18 -10.33 23.83 9.71
N GLU A 19 -10.45 23.31 8.49
CA GLU A 19 -10.67 21.91 8.20
C GLU A 19 -11.09 21.03 9.41
N PRO A 20 -12.36 21.11 9.86
CA PRO A 20 -12.90 20.19 10.85
C PRO A 20 -13.10 18.79 10.23
N SER A 21 -13.05 18.72 8.90
CA SER A 21 -13.25 17.50 8.13
C SER A 21 -12.04 16.58 8.13
N ALA A 22 -10.80 17.09 8.15
CA ALA A 22 -9.63 16.21 8.09
C ALA A 22 -9.57 15.29 9.32
N HIS A 23 -9.75 15.84 10.52
CA HIS A 23 -9.67 15.10 11.77
C HIS A 23 -10.87 14.16 12.00
N LEU A 24 -12.07 14.53 11.55
CA LEU A 24 -13.27 13.67 11.63
C LEU A 24 -13.30 12.59 10.53
N ILE A 25 -12.69 12.84 9.37
CA ILE A 25 -12.45 11.82 8.35
C ILE A 25 -11.41 10.82 8.88
N GLU A 26 -10.40 11.29 9.62
CA GLU A 26 -9.34 10.47 10.22
C GLU A 26 -9.86 9.49 11.27
N GLU A 27 -10.87 9.87 12.05
CA GLU A 27 -11.48 9.02 13.07
C GLU A 27 -12.45 7.98 12.50
N ASN A 28 -13.03 8.23 11.31
CA ASN A 28 -14.02 7.35 10.67
C ASN A 28 -13.44 6.53 9.51
N VAL A 29 -12.11 6.37 9.45
CA VAL A 29 -11.47 5.55 8.43
C VAL A 29 -11.74 4.07 8.71
N ALA A 30 -12.62 3.48 7.90
CA ALA A 30 -12.86 2.04 7.86
C ALA A 30 -11.85 1.36 6.93
N LEU A 31 -11.14 0.37 7.46
CA LEU A 31 -10.25 -0.52 6.72
C LEU A 31 -10.94 -1.87 6.50
N PRO A 32 -10.39 -2.72 5.61
CA PRO A 32 -10.95 -4.06 5.37
C PRO A 32 -11.12 -4.86 6.67
N GLU A 33 -10.22 -4.72 7.63
CA GLU A 33 -10.32 -5.38 8.94
C GLU A 33 -11.63 -5.08 9.69
N ASP A 34 -12.18 -3.86 9.58
CA ASP A 34 -13.45 -3.52 10.26
C ASP A 34 -14.68 -3.97 9.46
N MET A 35 -14.53 -4.14 8.15
CA MET A 35 -15.62 -4.45 7.23
C MET A 35 -15.83 -5.96 7.07
N PHE A 36 -14.76 -6.75 7.13
CA PHE A 36 -14.79 -8.18 6.93
C PHE A 36 -14.75 -8.92 8.27
N LYS A 37 -15.62 -9.92 8.44
CA LYS A 37 -15.66 -10.74 9.66
C LYS A 37 -14.38 -11.53 9.93
N SER A 38 -13.58 -11.78 8.89
CA SER A 38 -12.32 -12.51 8.97
C SER A 38 -11.44 -12.19 7.78
N TYR A 39 -10.12 -12.39 7.96
CA TYR A 39 -9.14 -12.30 6.88
C TYR A 39 -9.47 -13.22 5.70
N TRP A 40 -10.03 -14.41 5.95
CA TRP A 40 -10.43 -15.34 4.89
C TRP A 40 -11.62 -14.84 4.08
N SER A 41 -12.58 -14.17 4.72
CA SER A 41 -13.70 -13.54 4.02
C SER A 41 -13.21 -12.41 3.12
N TYR A 42 -12.25 -11.62 3.60
CA TYR A 42 -11.57 -10.59 2.82
C TYR A 42 -10.81 -11.21 1.63
N LEU A 43 -9.99 -12.24 1.87
CA LEU A 43 -9.19 -12.87 0.83
C LEU A 43 -10.08 -13.48 -0.27
N LEU A 44 -11.18 -14.14 0.11
CA LEU A 44 -12.15 -14.68 -0.85
C LEU A 44 -12.78 -13.57 -1.69
N TYR A 45 -13.12 -12.44 -1.07
CA TYR A 45 -13.66 -11.28 -1.76
C TYR A 45 -12.67 -10.75 -2.83
N GLU A 46 -11.40 -10.62 -2.49
CA GLU A 46 -10.35 -10.19 -3.42
C GLU A 46 -10.16 -11.18 -4.58
N VAL A 47 -10.11 -12.48 -4.27
CA VAL A 47 -9.94 -13.54 -5.28
C VAL A 47 -11.09 -13.55 -6.28
N VAL A 48 -12.34 -13.40 -5.83
CA VAL A 48 -13.51 -13.36 -6.72
C VAL A 48 -13.49 -12.12 -7.62
N ARG A 49 -12.96 -10.99 -7.14
CA ARG A 49 -12.85 -9.76 -7.92
C ARG A 49 -11.65 -9.75 -8.87
N TYR A 50 -10.72 -10.69 -8.73
CA TYR A 50 -9.60 -10.85 -9.65
C TYR A 50 -10.02 -11.59 -10.93
N LYS A 51 -10.30 -10.82 -11.99
CA LYS A 51 -10.88 -11.30 -13.25
C LYS A 51 -10.17 -12.54 -13.86
N PRO A 52 -8.82 -12.61 -13.93
CA PRO A 52 -8.16 -13.78 -14.51
C PRO A 52 -8.50 -15.07 -13.77
N ILE A 53 -8.45 -15.08 -12.43
CA ILE A 53 -8.78 -16.27 -11.63
C ILE A 53 -10.24 -16.67 -11.88
N MET A 54 -11.16 -15.70 -11.89
CA MET A 54 -12.58 -15.98 -12.14
C MET A 54 -12.82 -16.61 -13.53
N VAL A 55 -12.14 -16.14 -14.58
CA VAL A 55 -12.23 -16.73 -15.92
C VAL A 55 -11.74 -18.17 -15.92
N PHE A 56 -10.61 -18.47 -15.27
CA PHE A 56 -10.13 -19.85 -15.16
C PHE A 56 -11.10 -20.74 -14.40
N VAL A 57 -11.70 -20.27 -13.30
CA VAL A 57 -12.72 -21.01 -12.56
C VAL A 57 -13.93 -21.33 -13.47
N LEU A 58 -14.41 -20.37 -14.27
CA LEU A 58 -15.51 -20.60 -15.20
C LEU A 58 -15.17 -21.61 -16.31
N ILE A 59 -13.95 -21.58 -16.84
CA ILE A 59 -13.46 -22.56 -17.81
C ILE A 59 -13.44 -23.96 -17.19
N LYS A 60 -12.95 -24.09 -15.96
CA LYS A 60 -12.90 -25.37 -15.22
C LYS A 60 -14.30 -25.95 -15.01
N VAL A 61 -15.23 -25.13 -14.53
CA VAL A 61 -16.63 -25.56 -14.32
C VAL A 61 -17.25 -26.00 -15.64
N SER A 62 -17.03 -25.27 -16.72
CA SER A 62 -17.53 -25.62 -18.06
C SER A 62 -16.94 -26.95 -18.55
N LEU A 63 -15.63 -27.18 -18.38
CA LEU A 63 -14.97 -28.44 -18.77
C LEU A 63 -15.46 -29.65 -17.96
N ILE A 64 -15.68 -29.47 -16.65
CA ILE A 64 -16.23 -30.52 -15.78
C ILE A 64 -17.64 -30.87 -16.24
N LEU A 65 -18.49 -29.86 -16.46
CA LEU A 65 -19.86 -30.07 -16.93
C LEU A 65 -19.88 -30.78 -18.29
N PHE A 66 -19.01 -30.36 -19.22
CA PHE A 66 -18.84 -31.01 -20.51
C PHE A 66 -18.44 -32.48 -20.36
N GLY A 67 -17.47 -32.79 -19.51
CA GLY A 67 -17.06 -34.17 -19.22
C GLY A 67 -18.17 -35.04 -18.63
N VAL A 68 -18.99 -34.47 -17.74
CA VAL A 68 -20.13 -35.17 -17.13
C VAL A 68 -21.24 -35.44 -18.14
N ILE A 69 -21.55 -34.47 -19.01
CA ILE A 69 -22.60 -34.64 -20.05
C ILE A 69 -22.21 -35.72 -21.05
N PHE A 70 -20.95 -35.76 -21.46
CA PHE A 70 -20.44 -36.70 -22.46
C PHE A 70 -19.72 -37.91 -21.86
N HIS A 71 -20.08 -38.30 -20.63
CA HIS A 71 -19.38 -39.37 -19.90
C HIS A 71 -19.40 -40.74 -20.62
N ASP A 72 -20.41 -41.01 -21.45
CA ASP A 72 -20.53 -42.23 -22.24
C ASP A 72 -19.50 -42.31 -23.38
N ASN A 73 -18.86 -41.19 -23.73
CA ASN A 73 -17.86 -41.12 -24.78
C ASN A 73 -16.45 -41.02 -24.18
N GLU A 74 -15.74 -42.15 -24.15
CA GLU A 74 -14.39 -42.26 -23.57
C GLU A 74 -13.40 -41.24 -24.14
N ASP A 75 -13.44 -40.97 -25.45
CA ASP A 75 -12.58 -39.98 -26.10
C ASP A 75 -12.86 -38.56 -25.58
N CYS A 76 -14.15 -38.23 -25.40
CA CYS A 76 -14.59 -36.94 -24.90
C CYS A 76 -14.18 -36.73 -23.43
N VAL A 77 -14.29 -37.77 -22.61
CA VAL A 77 -13.82 -37.76 -21.22
C VAL A 77 -12.29 -37.60 -21.18
N GLY A 78 -11.56 -38.35 -22.00
CA GLY A 78 -10.11 -38.26 -22.12
C GLY A 78 -9.64 -36.86 -22.52
N PHE A 79 -10.31 -36.25 -23.52
CA PHE A 79 -10.05 -34.87 -23.93
C PHE A 79 -10.33 -33.86 -22.82
N SER A 80 -11.46 -33.99 -22.12
CA SER A 80 -11.80 -33.10 -21.00
C SER A 80 -10.76 -33.20 -19.87
N MET A 81 -10.33 -34.42 -19.53
CA MET A 81 -9.28 -34.65 -18.52
C MET A 81 -7.94 -34.04 -18.92
N LEU A 82 -7.55 -34.19 -20.19
CA LEU A 82 -6.32 -33.60 -20.72
C LEU A 82 -6.38 -32.06 -20.68
N PHE A 83 -7.49 -31.47 -21.09
CA PHE A 83 -7.70 -30.01 -21.03
C PHE A 83 -7.74 -29.50 -19.59
N LEU A 84 -8.35 -30.24 -18.66
CA LEU A 84 -8.33 -29.93 -17.24
C LEU A 84 -6.90 -29.94 -16.68
N PHE A 85 -6.05 -30.86 -17.12
CA PHE A 85 -4.65 -30.90 -16.73
C PHE A 85 -3.88 -29.66 -17.23
N PHE A 86 -3.96 -29.34 -18.52
CA PHE A 86 -3.27 -28.15 -19.07
C PHE A 86 -3.78 -26.85 -18.45
N THR A 87 -5.09 -26.71 -18.29
CA THR A 87 -5.66 -25.52 -17.63
C THR A 87 -5.23 -25.42 -16.16
N LEU A 88 -4.88 -26.53 -15.49
CA LEU A 88 -4.35 -26.50 -14.12
C LEU A 88 -2.94 -25.92 -14.11
N LEU A 89 -2.08 -26.38 -15.02
CA LEU A 89 -0.73 -25.85 -15.16
C LEU A 89 -0.75 -24.35 -15.50
N ILE A 90 -1.60 -23.93 -16.44
CA ILE A 90 -1.71 -22.52 -16.85
C ILE A 90 -2.29 -21.66 -15.71
N SER A 91 -3.21 -22.20 -14.90
CA SER A 91 -3.81 -21.46 -13.78
C SER A 91 -2.83 -21.09 -12.66
N ILE A 92 -1.63 -21.66 -12.66
CA ILE A 92 -0.56 -21.26 -11.72
C ILE A 92 -0.17 -19.79 -11.95
N TYR A 93 -0.10 -19.34 -13.20
CA TYR A 93 0.34 -17.99 -13.55
C TYR A 93 -0.52 -16.85 -12.95
N PRO A 94 -1.86 -16.80 -13.11
CA PRO A 94 -2.67 -15.76 -12.49
C PRO A 94 -2.66 -15.85 -10.96
N VAL A 95 -2.47 -17.05 -10.39
CA VAL A 95 -2.34 -17.21 -8.93
C VAL A 95 -1.03 -16.60 -8.45
N THR A 96 0.10 -16.89 -9.10
CA THR A 96 1.39 -16.28 -8.74
C THR A 96 1.38 -14.77 -8.93
N LEU A 97 0.73 -14.26 -9.99
CA LEU A 97 0.54 -12.82 -10.19
C LEU A 97 -0.33 -12.17 -9.11
N PHE A 98 -1.38 -12.83 -8.64
CA PHE A 98 -2.22 -12.31 -7.56
C PHE A 98 -1.44 -12.16 -6.25
N TRP A 99 -0.52 -13.10 -5.97
CA TRP A 99 0.38 -13.01 -4.83
C TRP A 99 1.57 -12.06 -5.03
N LEU A 100 1.83 -11.66 -6.29
CA LEU A 100 2.85 -10.68 -6.58
C LEU A 100 2.38 -9.32 -6.06
N ARG A 101 3.21 -8.73 -5.22
CA ARG A 101 2.94 -7.39 -4.69
C ARG A 101 2.94 -6.36 -5.81
N VAL A 102 2.14 -5.32 -5.64
CA VAL A 102 2.26 -4.11 -6.47
C VAL A 102 3.68 -3.57 -6.28
N ASN A 103 4.46 -3.62 -7.36
CA ASN A 103 5.81 -3.10 -7.45
C ASN A 103 5.79 -1.92 -8.42
N ASP A 104 5.27 -0.80 -7.93
CA ASP A 104 5.03 0.40 -8.73
C ASP A 104 5.75 1.58 -8.06
N ARG A 105 6.63 2.25 -8.82
CA ARG A 105 7.48 3.32 -8.29
C ARG A 105 6.67 4.53 -7.85
N ASP A 106 5.58 4.88 -8.55
CA ASP A 106 4.77 6.04 -8.19
C ASP A 106 4.02 5.77 -6.88
N PHE A 107 3.55 4.52 -6.70
CA PHE A 107 2.98 4.08 -5.44
C PHE A 107 4.02 4.11 -4.29
N GLU A 108 5.24 3.63 -4.52
CA GLU A 108 6.32 3.71 -3.53
C GLU A 108 6.61 5.18 -3.15
N ILE A 109 6.70 6.08 -4.13
CA ILE A 109 6.92 7.51 -3.91
C ILE A 109 5.78 8.12 -3.09
N GLU A 110 4.54 7.86 -3.46
CA GLU A 110 3.36 8.42 -2.79
C GLU A 110 3.28 7.95 -1.33
N LEU A 111 3.54 6.66 -1.08
CA LEU A 111 3.63 6.12 0.28
C LEU A 111 4.72 6.83 1.10
N LEU A 112 5.91 7.01 0.53
CA LEU A 112 7.02 7.67 1.22
C LEU A 112 6.72 9.13 1.53
N VAL A 113 6.11 9.85 0.59
CA VAL A 113 5.71 11.25 0.77
C VAL A 113 4.69 11.37 1.90
N GLU A 114 3.67 10.51 1.94
CA GLU A 114 2.64 10.54 2.98
C GLU A 114 3.21 10.19 4.36
N VAL A 115 4.13 9.21 4.45
CA VAL A 115 4.84 8.87 5.69
C VAL A 115 5.70 10.05 6.17
N ILE A 116 6.45 10.70 5.29
CA ILE A 116 7.28 11.86 5.63
C ILE A 116 6.44 13.04 6.11
N ALA A 117 5.28 13.27 5.47
CA ALA A 117 4.38 14.37 5.80
C ALA A 117 3.74 14.18 7.18
N ARG A 118 3.28 12.96 7.49
CA ARG A 118 2.56 12.65 8.74
C ARG A 118 3.44 12.33 9.92
N LYS A 119 4.67 11.87 9.68
CA LYS A 119 5.60 11.39 10.72
C LYS A 119 4.92 10.43 11.70
N PRO A 120 4.40 9.28 11.21
CA PRO A 120 3.60 8.38 12.01
C PRO A 120 4.41 7.83 13.20
N ALA A 121 3.74 7.64 14.34
CA ALA A 121 4.33 6.86 15.43
C ALA A 121 4.25 5.35 15.11
N VAL A 122 5.12 4.53 15.72
CA VAL A 122 5.21 3.08 15.49
C VAL A 122 3.85 2.35 15.60
N LYS A 123 3.00 2.78 16.54
CA LYS A 123 1.62 2.30 16.72
C LYS A 123 0.61 3.44 16.67
N GLY A 124 0.91 4.43 15.85
CA GLY A 124 0.13 5.64 15.73
C GLY A 124 -1.13 5.44 14.86
N LYS A 125 -2.16 6.24 15.13
CA LYS A 125 -3.40 6.26 14.34
C LYS A 125 -3.15 6.72 12.89
N GLU A 126 -2.02 7.36 12.64
CA GLU A 126 -1.62 7.88 11.34
C GLU A 126 -1.44 6.75 10.31
N TRP A 127 -0.96 5.57 10.72
CA TRP A 127 -0.81 4.41 9.83
C TRP A 127 -2.14 3.96 9.24
N ARG A 128 -3.23 4.08 10.00
CA ARG A 128 -4.58 3.77 9.54
C ARG A 128 -5.00 4.70 8.40
N THR A 129 -4.77 6.00 8.56
CA THR A 129 -5.06 7.02 7.55
C THR A 129 -4.21 6.83 6.29
N ILE A 130 -2.91 6.57 6.47
CA ILE A 130 -1.98 6.26 5.37
C ILE A 130 -2.49 5.05 4.59
N THR A 131 -2.81 3.96 5.29
CA THR A 131 -3.30 2.71 4.68
C THR A 131 -4.55 2.94 3.84
N TYR A 132 -5.52 3.69 4.36
CA TYR A 132 -6.73 4.03 3.62
C TYR A 132 -6.45 4.85 2.37
N LYS A 133 -5.62 5.89 2.48
CA LYS A 133 -5.22 6.70 1.33
C LYS A 133 -4.51 5.88 0.26
N MET A 134 -3.61 5.00 0.67
CA MET A 134 -2.87 4.13 -0.23
C MET A 134 -3.78 3.12 -0.95
N ASN A 135 -4.71 2.51 -0.23
CA ASN A 135 -5.70 1.62 -0.82
C ASN A 135 -6.59 2.34 -1.85
N ARG A 136 -7.04 3.56 -1.53
CA ARG A 136 -7.79 4.44 -2.44
C ARG A 136 -6.98 4.80 -3.67
N TYR A 137 -5.72 5.18 -3.49
CA TYR A 137 -4.81 5.53 -4.59
C TYR A 137 -4.67 4.36 -5.57
N LEU A 138 -4.35 3.17 -5.07
CA LEU A 138 -4.19 1.97 -5.92
C LEU A 138 -5.47 1.61 -6.69
N PHE A 139 -6.63 1.77 -6.07
CA PHE A 139 -7.91 1.54 -6.72
C PHE A 139 -8.22 2.57 -7.80
N ASN A 140 -8.03 3.85 -7.51
CA ASN A 140 -8.33 4.94 -8.44
C ASN A 140 -7.40 4.92 -9.66
N GLU A 141 -6.13 4.57 -9.46
CA GLU A 141 -5.14 4.40 -10.54
C GLU A 141 -5.30 3.08 -11.30
N GLY A 142 -6.28 2.23 -10.94
CA GLY A 142 -6.51 0.92 -11.57
C GLY A 142 -5.38 -0.09 -11.34
N LYS A 143 -4.46 0.20 -10.41
CA LYS A 143 -3.33 -0.67 -10.02
C LYS A 143 -3.80 -1.84 -9.15
N TRP A 144 -4.97 -1.72 -8.51
CA TRP A 144 -5.64 -2.81 -7.79
C TRP A 144 -7.14 -2.85 -8.12
N ASN A 145 -7.73 -4.04 -8.11
CA ASN A 145 -9.12 -4.25 -8.55
C ASN A 145 -10.16 -3.78 -7.52
N THR A 146 -9.76 -3.54 -6.27
CA THR A 146 -10.64 -3.19 -5.15
C THR A 146 -10.00 -2.04 -4.33
N PRO A 147 -10.74 -1.38 -3.44
CA PRO A 147 -10.17 -0.40 -2.52
C PRO A 147 -9.59 -1.05 -1.24
N TYR A 148 -9.16 -2.31 -1.29
CA TYR A 148 -8.84 -3.10 -0.08
C TYR A 148 -7.46 -3.76 -0.12
N TYR A 149 -6.49 -3.24 -0.88
CA TYR A 149 -5.17 -3.86 -1.06
C TYR A 149 -4.47 -4.25 0.27
N PHE A 150 -4.33 -3.31 1.21
CA PHE A 150 -3.89 -3.59 2.56
C PHE A 150 -5.09 -3.88 3.47
N TYR A 151 -5.03 -5.02 4.16
CA TYR A 151 -6.07 -5.46 5.08
C TYR A 151 -6.19 -4.57 6.33
N CYS A 152 -5.05 -4.16 6.89
CA CYS A 152 -4.94 -3.38 8.12
C CYS A 152 -3.71 -2.45 8.11
N GLU A 153 -3.64 -1.53 9.07
CA GLU A 153 -2.53 -0.60 9.25
C GLU A 153 -1.15 -1.28 9.40
N GLU A 154 -1.07 -2.39 10.14
CA GLU A 154 0.19 -3.13 10.32
C GLU A 154 0.68 -3.76 9.02
N SER A 155 -0.24 -4.10 8.11
CA SER A 155 0.13 -4.66 6.80
C SER A 155 0.81 -3.61 5.93
N CYS A 156 0.33 -2.36 5.97
CA CYS A 156 0.94 -1.22 5.30
C CYS A 156 2.29 -0.85 5.93
N HIS A 157 2.35 -0.76 7.27
CA HIS A 157 3.61 -0.47 7.98
C HIS A 157 4.68 -1.51 7.68
N ARG A 158 4.33 -2.81 7.72
CA ARG A 158 5.25 -3.90 7.37
C ARG A 158 5.72 -3.83 5.92
N TYR A 159 4.87 -3.39 5.00
CA TYR A 159 5.29 -3.16 3.62
C TYR A 159 6.32 -2.03 3.53
N PHE A 160 6.06 -0.91 4.19
CA PHE A 160 6.99 0.21 4.29
C PHE A 160 8.34 -0.19 4.89
N LEU A 161 8.36 -0.97 5.98
CA LEU A 161 9.62 -1.45 6.59
C LEU A 161 10.45 -2.27 5.60
N ARG A 162 9.83 -3.17 4.83
CA ARG A 162 10.55 -3.93 3.79
C ARG A 162 11.05 -3.04 2.66
N LEU A 163 10.33 -1.96 2.34
CA LEU A 163 10.72 -1.00 1.31
C LEU A 163 12.00 -0.25 1.71
N ILE A 164 12.10 0.20 2.97
CA ILE A 164 13.29 0.89 3.47
C ILE A 164 14.47 -0.06 3.70
N GLU A 165 14.23 -1.28 4.19
CA GLU A 165 15.27 -2.30 4.39
C GLU A 165 15.84 -2.80 3.05
N GLY A 166 14.99 -3.11 2.07
CA GLY A 166 15.43 -3.68 0.79
C GLY A 166 16.29 -2.74 -0.08
N ARG A 167 16.26 -1.44 0.20
CA ARG A 167 16.93 -0.40 -0.61
C ARG A 167 18.15 0.22 0.07
N THR A 168 18.24 0.18 1.40
CA THR A 168 19.39 0.72 2.16
C THR A 168 20.66 -0.13 2.03
N PHE A 169 20.55 -1.41 1.64
CA PHE A 169 21.70 -2.31 1.42
C PHE A 169 22.26 -2.29 -0.02
N GLN A 170 21.60 -1.64 -0.99
CA GLN A 170 22.16 -1.41 -2.32
C GLN A 170 23.13 -0.21 -2.26
N LYS A 171 24.18 -0.33 -1.44
CA LYS A 171 25.32 0.58 -1.44
C LYS A 171 26.00 0.41 -2.80
N GLN A 172 26.02 1.48 -3.60
CA GLN A 172 26.81 1.58 -4.83
C GLN A 172 28.19 0.93 -4.60
N PRO A 173 28.68 0.04 -5.49
CA PRO A 173 30.06 -0.39 -5.43
C PRO A 173 30.94 0.85 -5.64
N ALA A 174 31.60 1.27 -4.56
CA ALA A 174 32.70 2.21 -4.63
C ALA A 174 33.87 1.49 -5.30
N THR A 175 33.91 1.52 -6.63
CA THR A 175 35.13 1.20 -7.38
C THR A 175 35.43 2.40 -8.27
N GLY A 176 36.33 3.25 -7.79
CA GLY A 176 36.95 4.24 -8.64
C GLY A 176 37.82 3.55 -9.67
N THR A 177 37.44 3.73 -10.95
CA THR A 177 38.39 3.81 -12.06
C THR A 177 37.76 4.74 -13.11
N PRO A 178 38.45 5.80 -13.55
CA PRO A 178 37.97 6.63 -14.65
C PRO A 178 38.27 5.92 -15.97
N ASN A 179 37.29 5.74 -16.85
CA ASN A 179 37.45 5.77 -18.31
C ASN A 179 36.09 5.71 -19.04
N GLU A 180 35.77 6.85 -19.65
CA GLU A 180 35.14 7.10 -20.95
C GLU A 180 33.90 6.30 -21.43
N GLY A 181 32.83 7.06 -21.75
CA GLY A 181 31.78 6.68 -22.70
C GLY A 181 30.36 7.00 -22.22
N PRO A 182 29.62 7.96 -22.82
CA PRO A 182 28.35 8.43 -22.29
C PRO A 182 27.19 7.62 -22.89
N GLU A 183 26.64 6.67 -22.12
CA GLU A 183 25.31 6.16 -22.40
C GLU A 183 24.32 6.76 -21.41
N SER A 184 23.74 7.87 -21.89
CA SER A 184 22.56 8.52 -21.35
C SER A 184 21.47 7.51 -21.04
N PHE A 185 20.85 7.56 -19.86
CA PHE A 185 19.39 7.44 -19.78
C PHE A 185 18.82 8.26 -18.61
N THR A 186 18.22 9.39 -19.02
CA THR A 186 17.04 10.06 -18.46
C THR A 186 17.11 10.64 -17.04
N PHE A 187 17.37 11.96 -17.02
CA PHE A 187 16.77 12.89 -16.08
C PHE A 187 15.25 12.68 -16.02
N GLN A 188 14.72 12.28 -14.86
CA GLN A 188 13.30 12.46 -14.53
C GLN A 188 13.22 13.43 -13.35
N SER A 189 12.54 14.56 -13.58
CA SER A 189 12.11 15.53 -12.56
C SER A 189 11.04 14.94 -11.62
N GLY A 190 11.36 13.80 -10.99
CA GLY A 190 10.62 13.27 -9.85
C GLY A 190 11.43 13.51 -8.57
N PRO A 191 10.80 13.47 -7.39
CA PRO A 191 11.55 13.48 -6.14
C PRO A 191 12.52 12.28 -6.15
N ASP A 192 13.78 12.54 -5.80
CA ASP A 192 14.80 11.50 -5.71
C ASP A 192 14.34 10.42 -4.72
N LEU A 193 13.97 9.25 -5.25
CA LEU A 193 13.44 8.11 -4.48
C LEU A 193 14.41 7.72 -3.36
N GLN A 194 15.72 7.79 -3.61
CA GLN A 194 16.72 7.47 -2.60
C GLN A 194 16.70 8.47 -1.45
N LYS A 195 16.51 9.75 -1.76
CA LYS A 195 16.37 10.82 -0.76
C LYS A 195 15.06 10.71 0.03
N LEU A 196 13.97 10.28 -0.61
CA LEU A 196 12.71 10.00 0.09
C LEU A 196 12.85 8.80 1.04
N LEU A 197 13.47 7.71 0.57
CA LEU A 197 13.72 6.52 1.37
C LEU A 197 14.57 6.83 2.60
N SER A 198 15.67 7.57 2.45
CA SER A 198 16.55 7.92 3.58
C SER A 198 15.82 8.78 4.61
N LYS A 199 15.07 9.78 4.17
CA LYS A 199 14.28 10.65 5.06
C LYS A 199 13.17 9.90 5.77
N ALA A 200 12.47 8.99 5.08
CA ALA A 200 11.43 8.18 5.68
C ALA A 200 12.00 7.18 6.71
N ALA A 201 13.18 6.60 6.44
CA ALA A 201 13.87 5.73 7.37
C ALA A 201 14.33 6.47 8.64
N GLU A 202 14.82 7.71 8.50
CA GLU A 202 15.18 8.56 9.64
C GLU A 202 13.97 8.85 10.55
N ILE A 203 12.83 9.16 9.94
CA ILE A 203 11.57 9.40 10.67
C ILE A 203 11.13 8.13 11.41
N GLU A 204 11.18 6.97 10.75
CA GLU A 204 10.87 5.69 11.40
C GLU A 204 11.80 5.41 12.58
N GLN A 205 13.11 5.61 12.42
CA GLN A 205 14.10 5.43 13.48
C GLN A 205 13.83 6.38 14.67
N GLN A 206 13.50 7.64 14.39
CA GLN A 206 13.11 8.60 15.42
C GLN A 206 11.82 8.18 16.13
N SER A 207 10.84 7.68 15.39
CA SER A 207 9.57 7.21 15.95
C SER A 207 9.78 6.00 16.87
N GLN A 208 10.63 5.05 16.48
CA GLN A 208 11.00 3.88 17.28
C GLN A 208 11.75 4.29 18.54
N HIS A 209 12.74 5.17 18.42
CA HIS A 209 13.49 5.66 19.57
C HIS A 209 12.57 6.35 20.60
N ASN A 210 11.66 7.22 20.14
CA ASN A 210 10.68 7.86 21.01
C ASN A 210 9.73 6.85 21.66
N TYR A 211 9.26 5.85 20.89
CA TYR A 211 8.38 4.80 21.40
C TYR A 211 9.04 4.00 22.54
N TRP A 212 10.28 3.54 22.36
CA TRP A 212 10.99 2.76 23.38
C TRP A 212 11.32 3.60 24.63
N ARG A 213 11.66 4.88 24.47
CA ARG A 213 11.89 5.79 25.61
C ARG A 213 10.63 5.93 26.48
N VAL A 214 9.47 6.07 25.87
CA VAL A 214 8.18 6.18 26.60
C VAL A 214 7.81 4.85 27.25
N GLN A 215 8.03 3.73 26.55
CA GLN A 215 7.63 2.41 27.02
C GLN A 215 8.56 1.86 28.12
N TYR A 216 9.83 2.23 28.11
CA TYR A 216 10.86 1.77 29.05
C TYR A 216 11.76 2.94 29.50
N PRO A 217 11.25 3.85 30.35
CA PRO A 217 12.01 5.00 30.81
C PRO A 217 13.25 4.63 31.64
N GLU A 218 13.31 3.40 32.17
CA GLU A 218 14.40 2.90 33.01
C GLU A 218 15.68 2.58 32.23
N ILE A 219 15.61 2.41 30.90
CA ILE A 219 16.78 2.09 30.07
C ILE A 219 17.74 3.29 29.97
N ASP A 220 17.20 4.52 30.01
CA ASP A 220 17.98 5.76 29.94
C ASP A 220 18.41 6.27 31.34
N ALA A 221 17.90 5.67 32.43
CA ALA A 221 18.21 6.09 33.80
C ALA A 221 19.54 5.52 34.34
N HIS A 222 20.19 4.64 33.58
CA HIS A 222 21.42 3.94 33.97
C HIS A 222 22.60 4.08 32.98
N SER A 223 22.52 4.98 31.99
CA SER A 223 23.66 5.35 31.12
C SER A 223 24.26 6.69 31.53
#